data_AF-A0A948FBV0-F1
#
_entry.id   AF-A0A948FBV0-F1
#
_cell.length_a   1.000
_cell.length_b   1.000
_cell.length_c   1.000
_cell.angle_alpha   90.00
_cell.angle_beta   90.00
_cell.angle_gamma   90.00
#
_symmetry.space_group_name_H-M   'P 1'
#
loop_
_entity.id
_entity.type
_entity.pdbx_description
1 polymer ?
#
loop_
_entity_poly.entity_id
_entity_poly.type
_entity_poly.pdbx_seq_one_letter_code
_entity_poly.pdbx_strand_id
1 'polypeptide(L)'
;MCIDVRKQCQCGRAKVQFFLKDNVMLPEVLSRLFCPKCPGDEPFDEEAMLADNGWVIEYDIPLAKMLAATKMIDDPENINPGYLFDKGLACWQELYPGEQEDIKEERAGMVALSKEDQKKYLETIQRWNIHRVQKLKQAGWRKVQTI
;
A
#
# COMPACT_ATOMS: atom_id res chain seq x y z
N MET A 1 -12.72 -1.82 -14.26
CA MET A 1 -13.64 -1.67 -13.11
C MET A 1 -12.84 -1.98 -11.87
N CYS A 2 -12.39 -0.98 -11.10
CA CYS A 2 -11.56 -1.20 -9.91
C CYS A 2 -12.48 -1.40 -8.71
N ILE A 3 -12.38 -2.53 -8.03
CA ILE A 3 -13.14 -2.79 -6.81
C ILE A 3 -12.51 -1.98 -5.66
N ASP A 4 -13.31 -1.23 -4.92
CA ASP A 4 -12.87 -0.54 -3.70
C ASP A 4 -12.74 -1.56 -2.57
N VAL A 5 -11.51 -2.00 -2.28
CA VAL A 5 -11.21 -2.97 -1.22
C VAL A 5 -10.64 -2.23 -0.02
N ARG A 6 -11.45 -2.11 1.04
CA ARG A 6 -11.00 -1.50 2.31
C ARG A 6 -10.92 -2.53 3.41
N LYS A 7 -9.81 -2.53 4.13
CA LYS A 7 -9.59 -3.40 5.29
C LYS A 7 -9.37 -2.54 6.52
N GLN A 8 -9.94 -2.96 7.65
CA GLN A 8 -9.70 -2.36 8.96
C GLN A 8 -8.61 -3.16 9.68
N CYS A 9 -7.75 -2.51 10.46
CA CYS A 9 -6.83 -3.23 11.35
C CYS A 9 -7.63 -4.12 12.31
N GLN A 10 -7.01 -5.18 12.83
CA GLN A 10 -7.58 -6.00 13.92
C GLN A 10 -7.97 -5.15 15.14
N CYS A 11 -7.30 -4.03 15.36
CA CYS A 11 -7.58 -3.08 16.44
C CYS A 11 -8.76 -2.14 16.24
N GLY A 12 -9.37 -2.09 15.05
CA GLY A 12 -10.38 -1.09 14.68
C GLY A 12 -9.88 0.35 14.45
N ARG A 13 -8.68 0.73 14.91
CA ARG A 13 -8.20 2.13 14.92
C ARG A 13 -7.89 2.72 13.54
N ALA A 14 -7.59 1.90 12.56
CA ALA A 14 -7.20 2.36 11.23
C ALA A 14 -7.88 1.55 10.14
N LYS A 15 -8.23 2.23 9.05
CA LYS A 15 -8.84 1.63 7.86
C LYS A 15 -8.01 2.06 6.66
N VAL A 16 -7.66 1.11 5.81
CA VAL A 16 -6.75 1.31 4.68
C VAL A 16 -7.37 0.73 3.42
N GLN A 17 -6.97 1.25 2.28
CA GLN A 17 -7.46 0.84 0.98
C GLN A 17 -6.38 0.06 0.23
N PHE A 18 -6.81 -1.02 -0.42
CA PHE A 18 -5.96 -1.91 -1.20
C PHE A 18 -6.30 -1.82 -2.67
N PHE A 19 -5.28 -1.99 -3.49
CA PHE A 19 -5.40 -2.17 -4.92
C PHE A 19 -5.25 -3.66 -5.27
N LEU A 20 -6.25 -4.19 -5.97
CA LEU A 20 -6.24 -5.54 -6.54
C LEU A 20 -6.13 -5.43 -8.06
N LYS A 21 -4.95 -5.69 -8.61
CA LYS A 21 -4.70 -5.52 -10.05
C LYS A 21 -5.64 -6.40 -10.88
N ASP A 22 -6.29 -5.79 -11.86
CA ASP A 22 -7.17 -6.43 -12.84
C ASP A 22 -8.27 -7.34 -12.24
N ASN A 23 -8.59 -7.16 -10.94
CA ASN A 23 -9.43 -8.07 -10.15
C ASN A 23 -9.01 -9.53 -10.29
N VAL A 24 -7.70 -9.75 -10.43
CA VAL A 24 -7.09 -11.07 -10.40
C VAL A 24 -7.35 -11.72 -9.05
N MET A 25 -7.00 -10.98 -8.00
CA MET A 25 -7.18 -11.39 -6.62
C MET A 25 -8.57 -10.98 -6.15
N LEU A 26 -9.09 -11.75 -5.21
CA LEU A 26 -10.32 -11.44 -4.51
C LEU A 26 -10.01 -10.71 -3.19
N PRO A 27 -10.92 -9.90 -2.65
CA PRO A 27 -10.74 -9.24 -1.35
C PRO A 27 -10.37 -10.20 -0.21
N GLU A 28 -10.84 -11.45 -0.29
CA GLU A 28 -10.59 -12.52 0.67
C GLU A 28 -9.11 -12.95 0.71
N VAL A 29 -8.34 -12.70 -0.35
CA VAL A 29 -6.88 -12.94 -0.36
C VAL A 29 -6.18 -12.10 0.70
N LEU A 30 -6.71 -10.93 1.04
CA LEU A 30 -6.25 -10.18 2.19
C LEU A 30 -6.97 -10.76 3.41
N SER A 31 -6.31 -11.53 4.26
CA SER A 31 -6.94 -12.19 5.42
C SER A 31 -7.12 -11.22 6.58
N ARG A 32 -6.01 -10.70 7.09
CA ARG A 32 -5.97 -9.80 8.26
C ARG A 32 -5.01 -8.65 8.01
N LEU A 33 -5.19 -7.58 8.78
CA LEU A 33 -4.36 -6.38 8.72
C LEU A 33 -4.04 -5.93 10.15
N PHE A 34 -2.78 -5.61 10.38
CA PHE A 34 -2.28 -5.10 11.65
C PHE A 34 -1.60 -3.76 11.40
N CYS A 35 -1.98 -2.75 12.20
CA CYS A 35 -1.34 -1.44 12.15
C CYS A 35 -0.19 -1.37 13.16
N PRO A 36 0.69 -0.35 13.07
CA PRO A 36 1.80 -0.17 14.01
C PRO A 36 1.39 -0.04 15.49
N LYS A 37 0.11 0.24 15.76
CA LYS A 37 -0.45 0.36 17.13
C LYS A 37 -1.07 -0.95 17.64
N CYS A 38 -1.06 -2.02 16.85
CA CYS A 38 -1.55 -3.35 17.21
C CYS A 38 -0.75 -4.44 16.50
N PRO A 39 0.48 -4.74 16.95
CA PRO A 39 1.37 -5.65 16.23
C PRO A 39 0.86 -7.09 16.07
N GLY A 40 -0.33 -7.43 16.57
CA GLY A 40 -0.84 -8.80 16.62
C GLY A 40 -0.23 -9.54 17.80
N ASP A 41 -1.02 -10.38 18.46
CA ASP A 41 -0.53 -11.21 19.56
C ASP A 41 0.06 -12.54 19.06
N GLU A 42 -0.12 -12.82 17.76
CA GLU A 42 0.38 -14.03 17.09
C GLU A 42 1.81 -13.82 16.57
N PRO A 43 2.64 -14.89 16.57
CA PRO A 43 3.97 -14.83 15.97
C PRO A 43 3.87 -14.49 14.47
N PHE A 44 4.80 -13.68 14.00
CA PHE A 44 4.89 -13.32 12.59
C PHE A 44 5.22 -14.55 11.75
N ASP A 45 4.34 -14.86 10.79
CA ASP A 45 4.51 -15.97 9.85
C ASP A 45 4.99 -15.44 8.49
N GLU A 46 6.25 -15.67 8.16
CA GLU A 46 6.85 -15.22 6.89
C GLU A 46 6.22 -15.85 5.65
N GLU A 47 5.54 -17.00 5.78
CA GLU A 47 4.92 -17.69 4.64
C GLU A 47 3.60 -17.03 4.23
N ALA A 48 2.86 -16.45 5.18
CA ALA A 48 1.55 -15.86 4.95
C ALA A 48 1.50 -14.34 5.19
N MET A 49 2.48 -13.77 5.89
CA MET A 49 2.48 -12.36 6.30
C MET A 49 3.58 -11.53 5.62
N LEU A 50 3.27 -10.25 5.43
CA LEU A 50 4.17 -9.24 4.91
C LEU A 50 4.26 -8.06 5.87
N ALA A 51 5.47 -7.73 6.30
CA ALA A 51 5.74 -6.50 7.02
C ALA A 51 6.13 -5.36 6.05
N ASP A 52 5.50 -4.20 6.23
CA ASP A 52 5.82 -2.95 5.53
C ASP A 52 5.71 -1.78 6.50
N ASN A 53 6.87 -1.32 7.00
CA ASN A 53 7.01 -0.15 7.86
C ASN A 53 6.11 -0.14 9.12
N GLY A 54 6.08 -1.27 9.83
CA GLY A 54 5.27 -1.45 11.05
C GLY A 54 3.83 -1.86 10.79
N TRP A 55 3.38 -1.89 9.54
CA TRP A 55 2.16 -2.59 9.14
C TRP A 55 2.47 -4.05 8.85
N VAL A 56 1.51 -4.92 9.18
CA VAL A 56 1.54 -6.32 8.77
C VAL A 56 0.27 -6.65 8.00
N ILE A 57 0.43 -7.18 6.80
CA ILE A 57 -0.65 -7.72 5.98
C ILE A 57 -0.53 -9.23 6.02
N GLU A 58 -1.62 -9.91 6.31
CA GLU A 58 -1.69 -11.36 6.19
C GLU A 58 -2.53 -11.74 5.00
N TYR A 59 -2.03 -12.72 4.24
CA TYR A 59 -2.63 -13.17 3.01
C TYR A 59 -3.15 -14.60 3.14
N ASP A 60 -4.28 -14.90 2.50
CA ASP A 60 -4.70 -16.26 2.22
C ASP A 60 -3.90 -16.76 1.01
N ILE A 61 -2.71 -17.31 1.28
CA ILE A 61 -1.81 -17.83 0.25
C ILE A 61 -2.42 -19.02 -0.52
N PRO A 62 -3.09 -19.99 0.12
CA PRO A 62 -3.80 -21.04 -0.61
C PRO A 62 -4.81 -20.49 -1.63
N LEU A 63 -5.63 -19.50 -1.25
CA LEU A 63 -6.57 -18.85 -2.15
C LEU A 63 -5.84 -18.08 -3.26
N ALA A 64 -4.78 -17.34 -2.92
CA ALA A 64 -3.99 -16.61 -3.90
C ALA A 64 -3.35 -17.52 -4.96
N LYS A 65 -2.77 -18.65 -4.53
CA LYS A 65 -2.22 -19.69 -5.41
C LYS A 65 -3.28 -20.26 -6.36
N MET A 66 -4.46 -20.59 -5.83
CA MET A 66 -5.59 -21.09 -6.63
C MET A 66 -6.03 -20.08 -7.69
N LEU A 67 -6.16 -18.80 -7.32
CA LEU A 67 -6.56 -17.74 -8.23
C LEU A 67 -5.49 -17.47 -9.31
N ALA A 68 -4.21 -17.47 -8.93
CA ALA A 68 -3.09 -17.31 -9.86
C ALA A 68 -3.06 -18.43 -10.91
N ALA A 69 -3.26 -19.69 -10.49
CA ALA A 69 -3.37 -20.83 -11.39
C ALA A 69 -4.57 -20.70 -12.35
N THR A 70 -5.74 -20.38 -11.80
CA THR A 70 -6.99 -20.28 -12.57
C THR A 70 -6.93 -19.18 -13.62
N LYS A 71 -6.25 -18.07 -13.30
CA LYS A 71 -6.10 -16.92 -14.20
C LYS A 71 -4.81 -16.95 -15.03
N MET A 72 -4.02 -18.03 -14.94
CA MET A 72 -2.76 -18.24 -15.67
C MET A 72 -1.77 -17.08 -15.53
N ILE A 73 -1.55 -16.60 -14.31
CA ILE A 73 -0.76 -15.40 -14.05
C ILE A 73 0.72 -15.73 -13.87
N ASP A 74 1.00 -16.75 -13.07
CA ASP A 74 2.34 -17.26 -12.80
C ASP A 74 2.22 -18.68 -12.22
N ASP A 75 3.36 -19.33 -12.00
CA ASP A 75 3.45 -20.57 -11.25
C ASP A 75 2.97 -20.36 -9.81
N PRO A 76 2.02 -21.16 -9.29
CA PRO A 76 1.59 -21.12 -7.90
C PRO A 76 2.73 -21.15 -6.89
N GLU A 77 3.85 -21.80 -7.21
CA GLU A 77 5.01 -21.87 -6.31
C GLU A 77 5.74 -20.53 -6.15
N ASN A 78 5.57 -19.60 -7.09
CA ASN A 78 6.10 -18.24 -6.97
C ASN A 78 5.22 -17.32 -6.12
N ILE A 79 4.00 -17.74 -5.78
CA ILE A 79 3.03 -16.91 -5.08
C ILE A 79 3.32 -16.93 -3.57
N ASN A 80 3.83 -15.81 -3.07
CA ASN A 80 4.09 -15.52 -1.66
C ASN A 80 3.69 -14.07 -1.34
N PRO A 81 3.64 -13.66 -0.05
CA PRO A 81 3.20 -12.31 0.34
C PRO A 81 3.98 -11.17 -0.35
N GLY A 82 5.31 -11.32 -0.47
CA GLY A 82 6.16 -10.35 -1.14
C GLY A 82 5.83 -10.24 -2.63
N TYR A 83 5.67 -11.37 -3.32
CA TYR A 83 5.29 -11.39 -4.73
C TYR A 83 3.93 -10.72 -4.96
N LEU A 84 2.92 -11.05 -4.14
CA LEU A 84 1.58 -10.45 -4.24
C LEU A 84 1.63 -8.92 -4.12
N PHE A 85 2.42 -8.43 -3.18
CA PHE A 85 2.54 -7.01 -2.93
C PHE A 85 3.38 -6.29 -3.99
N ASP A 86 4.58 -6.80 -4.27
CA ASP A 86 5.58 -6.13 -5.13
C ASP A 86 5.18 -6.15 -6.61
N LYS A 87 4.42 -7.17 -7.06
CA LYS A 87 3.80 -7.20 -8.40
C LYS A 87 2.50 -6.40 -8.49
N GLY A 88 2.05 -5.85 -7.37
CA GLY A 88 0.81 -5.06 -7.28
C GLY A 88 -0.46 -5.89 -7.44
N LEU A 89 -0.41 -7.22 -7.23
CA LEU A 89 -1.58 -8.09 -7.31
C LEU A 89 -2.55 -7.85 -6.14
N ALA A 90 -2.00 -7.61 -4.96
CA ALA A 90 -2.74 -7.23 -3.76
C ALA A 90 -1.84 -6.39 -2.83
N CYS A 91 -1.83 -5.08 -3.02
CA CYS A 91 -0.97 -4.15 -2.27
C CYS A 91 -1.72 -2.88 -1.86
N TRP A 92 -1.06 -1.94 -1.19
CA TRP A 92 -1.64 -0.63 -0.89
C TRP A 92 -2.16 0.05 -2.15
N GLN A 93 -3.29 0.75 -2.06
CA GLN A 93 -3.72 1.60 -3.17
C GLN A 93 -2.72 2.73 -3.42
N GLU A 94 -2.40 3.47 -2.38
CA GLU A 94 -1.43 4.56 -2.38
C GLU A 94 0.00 4.02 -2.17
N LEU A 95 1.00 4.89 -2.01
CA LEU A 95 2.38 4.47 -1.69
C LEU A 95 2.48 3.85 -0.29
N TYR A 96 1.63 4.30 0.63
CA TYR A 96 1.49 3.78 1.99
C TYR A 96 0.09 4.10 2.56
N PRO A 97 -0.34 3.43 3.65
CA PRO A 97 -1.63 3.72 4.27
C PRO A 97 -1.72 5.15 4.83
N GLY A 98 -2.73 5.92 4.41
CA GLY A 98 -2.98 7.30 4.89
C GLY A 98 -2.31 8.41 4.07
N GLU A 99 -1.71 8.07 2.93
CA GLU A 99 -1.02 9.04 2.07
C GLU A 99 -1.92 10.20 1.61
N GLN A 100 -3.19 9.95 1.28
CA GLN A 100 -4.06 11.02 0.75
C GLN A 100 -4.32 12.11 1.79
N GLU A 101 -4.53 11.72 3.05
CA GLU A 101 -4.69 12.64 4.17
C GLU A 101 -3.43 13.50 4.36
N ASP A 102 -2.26 12.87 4.39
CA ASP A 102 -0.97 13.57 4.52
C ASP A 102 -0.75 14.55 3.36
N ILE A 103 -1.01 14.12 2.11
CA ILE A 103 -0.87 14.98 0.93
C ILE A 103 -1.81 16.18 1.01
N LYS A 104 -3.05 15.98 1.47
CA LYS A 104 -4.03 17.06 1.59
C LYS A 104 -3.60 18.10 2.62
N GLU A 105 -3.10 17.66 3.77
CA GLU A 105 -2.58 18.54 4.81
C GLU A 105 -1.34 19.30 4.34
N GLU A 106 -0.37 18.60 3.73
CA GLU A 106 0.87 19.19 3.22
C GLU A 106 0.60 20.21 2.09
N ARG A 107 -0.34 19.91 1.19
CA ARG A 107 -0.67 20.80 0.07
C ARG A 107 -1.54 21.99 0.47
N ALA A 108 -2.35 21.89 1.54
CA ALA A 108 -3.18 23.01 2.00
C ALA A 108 -2.34 24.28 2.27
N GLY A 109 -1.12 24.12 2.78
CA GLY A 109 -0.17 25.23 2.99
C GLY A 109 0.43 25.81 1.70
N MET A 110 0.46 25.05 0.60
CA MET A 110 1.09 25.45 -0.67
C MET A 110 0.10 26.05 -1.66
N VAL A 111 -1.18 25.68 -1.58
CA VAL A 111 -2.25 26.17 -2.48
C VAL A 111 -2.43 27.69 -2.40
N ALA A 112 -2.11 28.32 -1.26
CA ALA A 112 -2.13 29.78 -1.15
C ALA A 112 -1.23 30.47 -2.19
N LEU A 113 -0.07 29.87 -2.52
CA LEU A 113 0.88 30.40 -3.50
C LEU A 113 0.37 30.32 -4.95
N SER A 114 -0.58 29.43 -5.25
CA SER A 114 -1.07 29.23 -6.61
C SER A 114 -1.85 30.42 -7.14
N LYS A 115 -2.39 31.27 -6.24
CA LYS A 115 -3.16 32.46 -6.60
C LYS A 115 -2.27 33.68 -6.86
N GLU A 116 -1.04 33.67 -6.36
CA GLU A 116 -0.11 34.81 -6.43
C GLU A 116 0.94 34.63 -7.52
N ASP A 117 1.57 33.46 -7.59
CA ASP A 117 2.65 33.17 -8.53
C ASP A 117 2.62 31.70 -8.94
N GLN A 118 2.07 31.45 -10.13
CA GLN A 118 1.90 30.11 -10.68
C GLN A 118 3.25 29.41 -10.93
N LYS A 119 4.29 30.14 -11.32
CA LYS A 119 5.61 29.56 -11.59
C LYS A 119 6.25 29.11 -10.28
N LYS A 120 6.21 29.96 -9.26
CA LYS A 120 6.73 29.65 -7.92
C LYS A 120 5.95 28.51 -7.26
N TYR A 121 4.64 28.43 -7.49
CA TYR A 121 3.83 27.28 -7.07
C TYR A 121 4.31 25.97 -7.68
N LEU A 122 4.53 25.92 -9.01
CA LEU A 122 5.01 24.72 -9.69
C LEU A 122 6.39 24.27 -9.17
N GLU A 123 7.33 25.21 -9.01
CA GLU A 123 8.67 24.94 -8.47
C GLU A 123 8.62 24.42 -7.01
N THR A 124 7.64 24.90 -6.23
CA THR A 124 7.45 24.49 -4.83
C THR A 124 6.89 23.07 -4.76
N ILE A 125 5.84 22.77 -5.54
CA ILE A 125 5.23 21.43 -5.59
C ILE A 125 6.25 20.40 -6.12
N GLN A 126 7.05 20.75 -7.13
CA GLN A 126 8.06 19.84 -7.67
C GLN A 126 9.13 19.50 -6.62
N ARG A 127 9.66 20.50 -5.92
CA ARG A 127 10.64 20.27 -4.84
C ARG A 127 10.04 19.46 -3.70
N TRP A 128 8.81 19.75 -3.30
CA TRP A 128 8.10 18.99 -2.27
C TRP A 128 7.93 17.52 -2.67
N ASN A 129 7.49 17.22 -3.91
CA ASN A 129 7.37 15.85 -4.41
C ASN A 129 8.71 15.08 -4.33
N ILE A 130 9.81 15.69 -4.79
CA ILE A 130 11.14 15.06 -4.77
C ILE A 130 11.55 14.74 -3.32
N HIS A 131 11.42 15.72 -2.42
CA HIS A 131 11.78 15.54 -1.02
C HIS A 131 10.91 14.48 -0.33
N ARG A 132 9.61 14.44 -0.64
CA ARG A 132 8.67 13.44 -0.13
C ARG A 132 9.06 12.03 -0.56
N VAL A 133 9.33 11.81 -1.84
CA VAL A 133 9.79 10.49 -2.34
C VAL A 133 11.08 10.07 -1.64
N GLN A 134 12.05 10.98 -1.49
CA GLN A 134 13.30 10.68 -0.77
C GLN A 134 13.06 10.26 0.68
N LYS A 135 12.21 10.99 1.41
CA LYS A 135 11.84 10.67 2.80
C LYS A 135 11.17 9.29 2.90
N LEU A 136 10.25 8.98 1.98
CA LEU A 136 9.57 7.68 1.95
C LEU A 136 10.52 6.53 1.61
N LYS A 137 11.47 6.75 0.70
CA LYS A 137 12.54 5.77 0.41
C LYS A 137 13.39 5.50 1.64
N GLN A 138 13.83 6.54 2.34
CA GLN A 138 14.60 6.43 3.58
C GLN A 138 13.83 5.73 4.70
N ALA A 139 12.51 5.94 4.75
CA ALA A 139 11.63 5.24 5.68
C ALA A 139 11.41 3.76 5.33
N GLY A 140 11.85 3.29 4.16
CA GLY A 140 11.80 1.87 3.78
C GLY A 140 10.46 1.39 3.23
N TRP A 141 9.55 2.27 2.81
CA TRP A 141 8.28 1.87 2.21
C TRP A 141 8.49 1.08 0.92
N ARG A 142 7.97 -0.15 0.84
CA ARG A 142 8.22 -1.08 -0.28
C ARG A 142 7.84 -0.50 -1.64
N LYS A 143 6.62 0.06 -1.79
CA LYS A 143 6.13 0.60 -3.08
C LYS A 143 6.94 1.77 -3.62
N VAL A 144 7.66 2.51 -2.77
CA VAL A 144 8.43 3.68 -3.20
C VAL A 144 9.82 3.29 -3.68
N GLN A 145 10.32 2.10 -3.30
CA GLN A 145 11.64 1.64 -3.73
C GLN A 145 11.73 1.37 -5.23
N THR A 146 10.59 1.15 -5.90
CA THR A 146 10.51 0.81 -7.33
C THR A 146 10.22 2.02 -8.23
N ILE A 147 10.08 3.22 -7.67
CA ILE A 147 9.85 4.50 -8.37
C ILE A 147 11.17 5.27 -8.48
#